data_AF-A0AA88RDA0-F1
#
_entry.id   AF-A0AA88RDA0-F1
#
_cell.length_a   1.000
_cell.length_b   1.000
_cell.length_c   1.000
_cell.angle_alpha   90.00
_cell.angle_beta   90.00
_cell.angle_gamma   90.00
#
_symmetry.space_group_name_H-M   'P 1'
#
loop_
_entity.id
_entity.type
_entity.pdbx_description
1 polymer ?
#
loop_
_entity_poly.entity_id
_entity_poly.type
_entity_poly.pdbx_seq_one_letter_code
_entity_poly.pdbx_strand_id
1 'polypeptide(L)'
;MAVESGKKVMVAIDESKGSYYTLMWVLENLHETIKKSGNPLVIFMAQPAPNNFNVFSASLGTARMYCNVSSTPDLVMSVQEQNYRVTKGILEKAKGICTSHGMLGNSFYIRIPLNSQSQRKVLSYVLLPLGDVRDLRKNTARPEYNWQSSVLSLQIQAEMLTEVGDARQAICDAVQKYTISLLVLGDHGLGQIKRALLGSVSTYCVQNAKCPVLVVKKPE
;
A
#
# COMPACT_ATOMS: atom_id res chain seq x y z
N MET A 1 17.89 -2.79 15.82
CA MET A 1 17.13 -1.96 16.78
C MET A 1 16.03 -2.82 17.39
N ALA A 2 15.97 -2.94 18.72
CA ALA A 2 14.89 -3.68 19.38
C ALA A 2 13.64 -2.80 19.46
N VAL A 3 12.51 -3.32 18.98
CA VAL A 3 11.20 -2.68 19.13
C VAL A 3 10.62 -3.17 20.45
N GLU A 4 10.35 -2.25 21.37
CA GLU A 4 9.76 -2.53 22.70
C GLU A 4 8.25 -2.78 22.57
N SER A 5 7.65 -3.31 23.65
CA SER A 5 6.19 -3.47 23.81
C SER A 5 5.43 -2.20 23.40
N GLY A 6 4.36 -2.35 22.62
CA GLY A 6 3.49 -1.23 22.19
C GLY A 6 3.90 -0.50 20.91
N LYS A 7 5.04 -0.84 20.31
CA LYS A 7 5.51 -0.19 19.08
C LYS A 7 4.90 -0.82 17.82
N LYS A 8 4.40 0.02 16.91
CA LYS A 8 3.81 -0.39 15.62
C LYS A 8 4.78 -0.19 14.47
N VAL A 9 4.94 -1.22 13.64
CA VAL A 9 5.74 -1.15 12.40
C VAL A 9 4.80 -0.90 11.24
N MET A 10 5.11 0.08 10.39
CA MET A 10 4.41 0.34 9.15
C MET A 10 5.34 0.16 7.96
N VAL A 11 4.90 -0.56 6.94
CA VAL A 11 5.55 -0.61 5.62
C VAL A 11 4.65 0.06 4.60
N ALA A 12 5.17 1.02 3.84
CA ALA A 12 4.42 1.62 2.75
C ALA A 12 4.67 0.85 1.44
N ILE A 13 3.58 0.51 0.75
CA ILE A 13 3.59 -0.23 -0.51
C ILE A 13 2.91 0.55 -1.64
N ASP A 14 3.37 0.31 -2.86
CA ASP A 14 2.83 0.85 -4.11
C ASP A 14 2.82 -0.24 -5.21
N GLU A 15 2.65 0.14 -6.48
CA GLU A 15 2.71 -0.81 -7.59
C GLU A 15 4.13 -1.31 -7.92
N SER A 16 5.16 -0.70 -7.36
CA SER A 16 6.55 -0.98 -7.72
C SER A 16 7.05 -2.31 -7.16
N LYS A 17 7.95 -2.99 -7.90
CA LYS A 17 8.62 -4.22 -7.41
C LYS A 17 9.42 -3.96 -6.12
N GLY A 18 9.99 -2.77 -5.96
CA GLY A 18 10.83 -2.40 -4.80
C GLY A 18 10.05 -2.33 -3.49
N SER A 19 8.81 -1.84 -3.52
CA SER A 19 7.97 -1.79 -2.32
C SER A 19 7.50 -3.18 -1.87
N TYR A 20 7.19 -4.09 -2.81
CA TYR A 20 6.96 -5.50 -2.49
C TYR A 20 8.20 -6.20 -1.92
N TYR A 21 9.40 -5.88 -2.45
CA TYR A 21 10.65 -6.37 -1.86
C TYR A 21 10.82 -5.90 -0.42
N THR A 22 10.50 -4.64 -0.15
CA THR A 22 10.52 -4.07 1.20
C THR A 22 9.58 -4.82 2.14
N LEU A 23 8.36 -5.16 1.69
CA LEU A 23 7.42 -5.97 2.47
C LEU A 23 8.00 -7.36 2.79
N MET A 24 8.58 -8.06 1.81
CA MET A 24 9.23 -9.35 2.04
C MET A 24 10.36 -9.23 3.07
N TRP A 25 11.23 -8.22 2.91
CA TRP A 25 12.32 -7.96 3.83
C TRP A 25 11.83 -7.74 5.26
N VAL A 26 10.74 -6.98 5.45
CA VAL A 26 10.13 -6.77 6.78
C VAL A 26 9.67 -8.09 7.38
N LEU A 27 9.02 -8.96 6.61
CA LEU A 27 8.56 -10.26 7.09
C LEU A 27 9.74 -11.16 7.47
N GLU A 28 10.81 -11.16 6.68
CA GLU A 28 11.99 -11.99 6.93
C GLU A 28 12.80 -11.48 8.14
N ASN A 29 12.91 -10.17 8.34
CA ASN A 29 13.88 -9.58 9.27
C ASN A 29 13.24 -9.00 10.54
N LEU A 30 11.95 -8.63 10.50
CA LEU A 30 11.25 -7.98 11.61
C LEU A 30 10.10 -8.82 12.19
N HIS A 31 9.83 -10.04 11.72
CA HIS A 31 8.70 -10.85 12.22
C HIS A 31 8.74 -11.10 13.73
N GLU A 32 9.88 -11.50 14.31
CA GLU A 32 10.00 -11.71 15.76
C GLU A 32 9.76 -10.43 16.55
N THR A 33 10.21 -9.32 15.98
CA THR A 33 10.07 -7.98 16.55
C THR A 33 8.60 -7.55 16.57
N ILE A 34 7.89 -7.75 15.47
CA ILE A 34 6.45 -7.51 15.35
C ILE A 34 5.67 -8.44 16.28
N LYS A 35 6.02 -9.74 16.30
CA LYS A 35 5.40 -10.74 17.17
C LYS A 35 5.51 -10.36 18.65
N LYS A 36 6.71 -9.98 19.11
CA LYS A 36 6.96 -9.53 20.49
C LYS A 36 6.21 -8.24 20.85
N SER A 37 6.00 -7.35 19.89
CA SER A 37 5.26 -6.11 20.12
C SER A 37 3.77 -6.34 20.40
N GLY A 38 3.22 -7.49 19.99
CA GLY A 38 1.80 -7.81 20.06
C GLY A 38 0.91 -6.96 19.13
N ASN A 39 1.50 -6.07 18.32
CA ASN A 39 0.77 -5.20 17.40
C ASN A 39 0.76 -5.79 15.98
N PRO A 40 -0.30 -5.51 15.19
CA PRO A 40 -0.30 -5.89 13.78
C PRO A 40 0.76 -5.11 12.99
N LEU A 41 1.34 -5.76 11.97
CA LEU A 41 2.09 -5.09 10.92
C LEU A 41 1.15 -4.20 10.11
N VAL A 42 1.42 -2.91 10.05
CA VAL A 42 0.64 -1.99 9.22
C VAL A 42 1.20 -2.01 7.80
N ILE A 43 0.39 -2.40 6.82
CA ILE A 43 0.72 -2.32 5.39
C ILE A 43 -0.06 -1.13 4.83
N PHE A 44 0.64 -0.05 4.51
CA PHE A 44 0.02 1.20 4.12
C PHE A 44 0.14 1.45 2.62
N MET A 45 -0.94 1.91 1.98
CA MET A 45 -0.92 2.36 0.60
C MET A 45 -1.54 3.76 0.48
N ALA A 46 -0.78 4.70 -0.08
CA ALA A 46 -1.32 5.98 -0.51
C ALA A 46 -1.99 5.82 -1.87
N GLN A 47 -3.26 6.18 -1.95
CA GLN A 47 -4.01 6.28 -3.20
C GLN A 47 -3.89 7.71 -3.72
N PRO A 48 -3.52 7.91 -5.00
CA PRO A 48 -3.57 9.25 -5.57
C PRO A 48 -5.02 9.78 -5.50
N ALA A 49 -5.15 11.07 -5.16
CA ALA A 49 -6.46 11.72 -5.20
C ALA A 49 -7.05 11.61 -6.61
N PRO A 50 -8.37 11.38 -6.76
CA PRO A 50 -9.01 11.53 -8.06
C PRO A 50 -8.72 12.95 -8.55
N ASN A 51 -7.98 13.03 -9.65
CA ASN A 51 -7.53 14.30 -10.19
C ASN A 51 -8.76 15.04 -10.72
N ASN A 52 -9.30 15.98 -9.95
CA ASN A 52 -10.37 16.88 -10.42
C ASN A 52 -9.86 17.91 -11.45
N PHE A 53 -8.56 17.90 -11.77
CA PHE A 53 -7.99 18.73 -12.82
C PHE A 53 -8.20 18.07 -14.18
N ASN A 54 -9.26 18.53 -14.84
CA ASN A 54 -9.55 18.43 -16.26
C ASN A 54 -8.28 18.32 -17.13
N VAL A 55 -7.91 17.09 -17.49
CA VAL A 55 -6.98 16.84 -18.60
C VAL A 55 -7.81 16.96 -19.87
N PHE A 56 -7.79 18.14 -20.47
CA PHE A 56 -8.25 18.32 -21.84
C PHE A 56 -7.31 17.55 -22.77
N SER A 57 -7.83 16.67 -23.63
CA SER A 57 -7.04 16.13 -24.76
C SER A 57 -6.68 17.21 -25.79
N ALA A 58 -7.28 18.41 -25.69
CA ALA A 58 -6.96 19.55 -26.53
C ALA A 58 -6.16 20.60 -25.73
N SER A 59 -4.90 20.79 -26.10
CA SER A 59 -4.05 21.86 -25.60
C SER A 59 -4.58 23.23 -26.04
N LEU A 60 -4.83 24.13 -25.08
CA LEU A 60 -4.78 25.60 -25.27
C LEU A 60 -5.64 26.19 -26.42
N GLY A 61 -6.92 25.80 -26.54
CA GLY A 61 -7.86 26.42 -27.49
C GLY A 61 -8.99 27.23 -26.81
N THR A 62 -9.57 28.18 -27.55
CA THR A 62 -10.75 28.99 -27.15
C THR A 62 -11.98 28.14 -26.77
N ALA A 63 -12.03 26.87 -27.18
CA ALA A 63 -13.04 25.90 -26.77
C ALA A 63 -13.18 25.78 -25.24
N ARG A 64 -12.11 26.02 -24.47
CA ARG A 64 -12.14 25.98 -22.99
C ARG A 64 -12.97 27.10 -22.35
N MET A 65 -13.24 28.20 -23.07
CA MET A 65 -14.07 29.30 -22.56
C MET A 65 -15.57 29.06 -22.75
N TYR A 66 -15.96 28.27 -23.76
CA TYR A 66 -17.37 28.02 -24.08
C TYR A 66 -17.91 26.72 -23.45
N CYS A 67 -17.01 25.85 -23.03
CA CYS A 67 -17.33 24.56 -22.43
C CYS A 67 -16.97 24.55 -20.94
N ASN A 68 -17.84 25.11 -20.09
CA ASN A 68 -17.89 24.74 -18.67
C ASN A 68 -18.50 23.34 -18.53
N VAL A 69 -17.82 22.33 -19.09
CA VAL A 69 -18.25 20.95 -18.93
C VAL A 69 -17.71 20.49 -17.58
N SER A 70 -18.56 20.63 -16.57
CA SER A 70 -18.49 19.82 -15.34
C SER A 70 -18.17 18.39 -15.76
N SER A 71 -17.12 17.81 -15.18
CA SER A 71 -16.72 16.41 -15.37
C SER A 71 -17.97 15.53 -15.45
N THR A 72 -18.21 14.88 -16.59
CA THR A 72 -19.38 14.00 -16.73
C THR A 72 -19.33 12.96 -15.62
N PRO A 73 -20.46 12.65 -14.95
CA PRO A 73 -20.50 11.65 -13.89
C PRO A 73 -19.82 10.34 -14.28
N ASP A 74 -19.95 9.93 -15.55
CA ASP A 74 -19.37 8.70 -16.10
C ASP A 74 -17.83 8.69 -16.10
N LEU A 75 -17.18 9.82 -16.39
CA LEU A 75 -15.71 9.92 -16.35
C LEU A 75 -15.20 9.85 -14.91
N VAL A 76 -15.86 10.55 -13.99
CA VAL A 76 -15.51 10.52 -12.56
C VAL A 76 -15.68 9.10 -12.01
N MET A 77 -16.78 8.43 -12.35
CA MET A 77 -17.03 7.04 -11.94
C MET A 77 -16.00 6.06 -12.51
N SER A 78 -15.61 6.22 -13.77
CA SER A 78 -14.60 5.32 -14.38
C SER A 78 -13.22 5.48 -13.76
N VAL A 79 -12.76 6.71 -13.47
CA VAL A 79 -11.48 6.95 -12.78
C VAL A 79 -11.51 6.38 -11.35
N GLN A 80 -12.61 6.56 -10.63
CA GLN A 80 -12.78 5.99 -9.29
C GLN A 80 -12.75 4.46 -9.30
N GLU A 81 -13.44 3.83 -10.25
CA GLU A 81 -13.44 2.37 -10.43
C GLU A 81 -12.04 1.85 -10.78
N GLN A 82 -11.27 2.55 -11.62
CA GLN A 82 -9.88 2.18 -11.91
C GLN A 82 -8.99 2.27 -10.67
N ASN A 83 -9.07 3.37 -9.91
CA ASN A 83 -8.29 3.54 -8.68
C ASN A 83 -8.62 2.46 -7.65
N TYR A 84 -9.89 2.06 -7.56
CA TYR A 84 -10.33 0.95 -6.72
C TYR A 84 -9.75 -0.39 -7.18
N ARG A 85 -9.78 -0.69 -8.48
CA ARG A 85 -9.20 -1.92 -9.05
C ARG A 85 -7.70 -2.03 -8.80
N VAL A 86 -6.97 -0.94 -9.01
CA VAL A 86 -5.52 -0.86 -8.76
C VAL A 86 -5.24 -1.11 -7.28
N THR A 87 -5.93 -0.41 -6.39
CA THR A 87 -5.81 -0.62 -4.93
C THR A 87 -6.06 -2.07 -4.57
N LYS A 88 -7.16 -2.64 -5.03
CA LYS A 88 -7.52 -4.03 -4.74
C LYS A 88 -6.43 -4.99 -5.21
N GLY A 89 -5.89 -4.79 -6.42
CA GLY A 89 -4.80 -5.60 -6.96
C GLY A 89 -3.53 -5.56 -6.10
N ILE A 90 -3.15 -4.38 -5.61
CA ILE A 90 -1.99 -4.21 -4.73
C ILE A 90 -2.22 -4.90 -3.39
N LEU A 91 -3.39 -4.72 -2.78
CA LEU A 91 -3.75 -5.34 -1.50
C LEU A 91 -3.79 -6.86 -1.59
N GLU A 92 -4.39 -7.43 -2.64
CA GLU A 92 -4.39 -8.88 -2.89
C GLU A 92 -2.98 -9.43 -3.09
N LYS A 93 -2.12 -8.69 -3.82
CA LYS A 93 -0.72 -9.09 -3.99
C LYS A 93 0.06 -9.04 -2.67
N ALA A 94 -0.13 -8.01 -1.86
CA ALA A 94 0.48 -7.90 -0.54
C ALA A 94 0.03 -9.04 0.38
N LYS A 95 -1.28 -9.37 0.38
CA LYS A 95 -1.82 -10.54 1.08
C LYS A 95 -1.15 -11.83 0.64
N GLY A 96 -1.01 -12.03 -0.68
CA GLY A 96 -0.33 -13.18 -1.25
C GLY A 96 1.10 -13.32 -0.72
N ILE A 97 1.87 -12.23 -0.73
CA ILE A 97 3.24 -12.19 -0.17
C ILE A 97 3.25 -12.58 1.30
N CYS A 98 2.41 -11.95 2.13
CA CYS A 98 2.33 -12.25 3.55
C CYS A 98 1.94 -13.72 3.81
N THR A 99 1.00 -14.26 3.04
CA THR A 99 0.56 -15.66 3.16
C THR A 99 1.70 -16.62 2.79
N SER A 100 2.45 -16.33 1.73
CA SER A 100 3.62 -17.12 1.33
C SER A 100 4.75 -17.08 2.38
N HIS A 101 4.81 -16.06 3.22
CA HIS A 101 5.76 -15.99 4.33
C HIS A 101 5.23 -16.61 5.62
N GLY A 102 4.02 -17.18 5.62
CA GLY A 102 3.47 -17.94 6.74
C GLY A 102 2.43 -17.24 7.59
N MET A 103 1.97 -16.06 7.18
CA MET A 103 0.79 -15.46 7.80
C MET A 103 -0.47 -16.22 7.38
N LEU A 104 -1.36 -16.52 8.33
CA LEU A 104 -2.63 -17.17 8.03
C LEU A 104 -3.63 -16.18 7.41
N GLY A 105 -4.46 -16.64 6.47
CA GLY A 105 -5.41 -15.80 5.73
C GLY A 105 -6.45 -15.06 6.59
N ASN A 106 -6.70 -15.53 7.81
CA ASN A 106 -7.57 -14.88 8.80
C ASN A 106 -6.86 -13.81 9.66
N SER A 107 -5.55 -13.60 9.45
CA SER A 107 -4.73 -12.64 10.20
C SER A 107 -4.62 -11.29 9.50
N PHE A 108 -5.52 -10.99 8.55
CA PHE A 108 -5.53 -9.77 7.75
C PHE A 108 -6.79 -8.94 8.00
N TYR A 109 -6.60 -7.65 8.23
CA TYR A 109 -7.68 -6.68 8.40
C TYR A 109 -7.48 -5.55 7.37
N ILE A 110 -8.50 -5.21 6.58
CA ILE A 110 -8.40 -4.12 5.60
C ILE A 110 -9.26 -2.95 6.07
N ARG A 111 -8.65 -1.77 6.23
CA ARG A 111 -9.34 -0.52 6.50
C ARG A 111 -9.31 0.36 5.25
N ILE A 112 -10.48 0.48 4.60
CA ILE A 112 -10.68 1.33 3.43
C ILE A 112 -11.38 2.62 3.88
N PRO A 113 -10.90 3.82 3.50
CA PRO A 113 -11.56 5.07 3.81
C PRO A 113 -12.87 5.16 3.03
N LEU A 114 -13.98 5.33 3.75
CA LEU A 114 -15.32 5.42 3.19
C LEU A 114 -15.50 6.79 2.54
N ASN A 115 -15.52 6.87 1.21
CA ASN A 115 -15.83 8.12 0.52
C ASN A 115 -16.58 7.89 -0.82
N SER A 116 -17.86 7.51 -0.72
CA SER A 116 -18.96 7.87 -1.66
C SER A 116 -20.23 7.07 -1.32
N GLN A 117 -21.42 7.58 -1.69
CA GLN A 117 -22.71 6.89 -1.49
C GLN A 117 -22.76 5.48 -2.11
N SER A 118 -21.97 5.20 -3.15
CA SER A 118 -21.81 3.86 -3.75
C SER A 118 -21.15 2.86 -2.79
N GLN A 119 -20.39 3.33 -1.79
CA GLN A 119 -19.79 2.51 -0.74
C GLN A 119 -20.75 2.19 0.42
N ARG A 120 -21.97 2.79 0.46
CA ARG A 120 -23.01 2.39 1.43
C ARG A 120 -23.54 0.96 1.22
N LYS A 121 -23.35 0.36 0.04
CA LYS A 121 -23.65 -1.07 -0.18
C LYS A 121 -22.51 -2.02 0.22
N VAL A 122 -21.30 -1.51 0.43
CA VAL A 122 -20.16 -2.29 0.97
C VAL A 122 -20.14 -2.23 2.52
N LEU A 123 -21.14 -1.57 3.10
CA LEU A 123 -21.21 -1.13 4.50
C LEU A 123 -21.82 -2.17 5.45
N SER A 124 -21.69 -3.46 5.13
CA SER A 124 -21.97 -4.54 6.09
C SER A 124 -20.82 -5.55 6.06
N TYR A 125 -19.85 -5.34 6.97
CA TYR A 125 -18.76 -6.25 7.33
C TYR A 125 -17.78 -6.64 6.20
N VAL A 126 -16.55 -6.11 6.29
CA VAL A 126 -15.38 -6.87 5.86
C VAL A 126 -14.37 -6.94 7.00
N LEU A 127 -14.80 -7.60 8.08
CA LEU A 127 -13.98 -8.63 8.73
C LEU A 127 -14.18 -9.92 7.93
N LEU A 128 -13.78 -9.95 6.66
CA LEU A 128 -13.77 -11.22 5.93
C LEU A 128 -12.42 -11.89 6.25
N PRO A 129 -12.38 -13.10 6.83
CA PRO A 129 -11.31 -14.01 6.44
C PRO A 129 -11.44 -14.12 4.92
N LEU A 130 -10.58 -13.40 4.20
CA LEU A 130 -10.60 -13.44 2.73
C LEU A 130 -10.37 -14.90 2.35
N GLY A 131 -11.42 -15.49 1.77
CA GLY A 131 -11.58 -16.92 1.57
C GLY A 131 -10.42 -17.63 0.90
N ASP A 132 -10.54 -18.95 0.96
CA ASP A 132 -9.62 -20.00 0.53
C ASP A 132 -8.64 -19.64 -0.61
N VAL A 133 -7.37 -19.96 -0.38
CA VAL A 133 -6.18 -19.66 -1.21
C VAL A 133 -6.26 -20.22 -2.64
N ARG A 134 -7.29 -21.02 -2.93
CA ARG A 134 -7.44 -21.83 -4.15
C ARG A 134 -7.91 -21.05 -5.39
N ASP A 135 -8.51 -19.87 -5.25
CA ASP A 135 -9.06 -19.11 -6.40
C ASP A 135 -8.14 -18.03 -7.00
N LEU A 136 -7.02 -17.70 -6.34
CA LEU A 136 -6.08 -16.66 -6.84
C LEU A 136 -5.06 -17.16 -7.88
N ARG A 137 -5.06 -18.46 -8.22
CA ARG A 137 -4.08 -19.03 -9.16
C ARG A 137 -4.34 -18.68 -10.63
N LYS A 138 -5.48 -18.07 -10.99
CA LYS A 138 -5.88 -17.93 -12.40
C LYS A 138 -5.54 -16.61 -13.08
N ASN A 139 -4.95 -15.60 -12.40
CA ASN A 139 -4.68 -14.33 -13.08
C ASN A 139 -3.41 -13.54 -12.68
N THR A 140 -2.45 -14.18 -12.02
CA THR A 140 -1.13 -13.59 -11.66
C THR A 140 0.00 -14.34 -12.36
N ALA A 141 -0.08 -14.46 -13.68
CA ALA A 141 1.03 -14.95 -14.50
C ALA A 141 1.91 -13.79 -14.98
N ARG A 142 2.92 -13.43 -14.17
CA ARG A 142 4.25 -13.00 -14.64
C ARG A 142 5.29 -13.54 -13.65
N PRO A 143 6.12 -14.53 -14.05
CA PRO A 143 6.99 -15.24 -13.13
C PRO A 143 8.29 -14.48 -12.92
N GLU A 144 8.68 -14.23 -11.68
CA GLU A 144 10.07 -13.90 -11.31
C GLU A 144 10.22 -13.91 -9.78
N TYR A 145 10.02 -15.09 -9.16
CA TYR A 145 10.80 -15.59 -8.02
C TYR A 145 10.22 -16.95 -7.60
N ASN A 146 11.05 -17.99 -7.64
CA ASN A 146 10.66 -19.37 -7.34
C ASN A 146 10.89 -19.64 -5.84
N TRP A 147 9.89 -19.41 -4.99
CA TRP A 147 9.97 -19.71 -3.57
C TRP A 147 9.40 -21.10 -3.27
N GLN A 148 10.29 -22.08 -3.15
CA GLN A 148 9.98 -23.40 -2.59
C GLN A 148 10.60 -23.46 -1.19
N SER A 149 9.79 -23.32 -0.14
CA SER A 149 10.22 -23.56 1.24
C SER A 149 9.03 -23.83 2.16
N SER A 150 9.22 -24.79 3.06
CA SER A 150 8.30 -25.15 4.13
C SER A 150 7.91 -23.93 4.95
N VAL A 151 6.66 -23.49 4.80
CA VAL A 151 6.14 -22.26 5.40
C VAL A 151 5.88 -22.51 6.90
N LEU A 152 6.78 -22.03 7.77
CA LEU A 152 6.52 -21.93 9.22
C LEU A 152 5.48 -20.83 9.44
N SER A 153 4.49 -21.06 10.31
CA SER A 153 3.42 -20.09 10.55
C SER A 153 3.95 -18.85 11.29
N LEU A 154 3.97 -17.71 10.60
CA LEU A 154 4.17 -16.41 11.23
C LEU A 154 2.91 -16.06 12.02
N GLN A 155 2.99 -16.18 13.34
CA GLN A 155 1.94 -15.77 14.28
C GLN A 155 1.88 -14.25 14.45
N ILE A 156 1.85 -13.51 13.33
CA ILE A 156 1.70 -12.05 13.30
C ILE A 156 0.42 -11.69 12.56
N GLN A 157 -0.20 -10.58 12.94
CA GLN A 157 -1.35 -10.01 12.25
C GLN A 157 -0.90 -8.89 11.32
N ALA A 158 -1.66 -8.62 10.27
CA ALA A 158 -1.46 -7.48 9.39
C ALA A 158 -2.74 -6.64 9.27
N GLU A 159 -2.59 -5.32 9.37
CA GLU A 159 -3.64 -4.35 9.07
C GLU A 159 -3.25 -3.59 7.80
N MET A 160 -4.04 -3.74 6.74
CA MET A 160 -3.87 -3.01 5.49
C MET A 160 -4.67 -1.71 5.56
N LEU A 161 -3.98 -0.58 5.41
CA LEU A 161 -4.55 0.75 5.48
C LEU A 161 -4.40 1.45 4.13
N THR A 162 -5.45 2.13 3.67
CA THR A 162 -5.36 2.99 2.49
C THR A 162 -5.78 4.42 2.83
N GLU A 163 -5.09 5.41 2.27
CA GLU A 163 -5.49 6.82 2.39
C GLU A 163 -5.30 7.55 1.07
N VAL A 164 -6.18 8.53 0.81
CA VAL A 164 -6.17 9.30 -0.44
C VAL A 164 -5.32 10.56 -0.26
N GLY A 165 -4.35 10.79 -1.14
CA GLY A 165 -3.52 12.00 -1.14
C GLY A 165 -2.19 11.84 -1.88
N ASP A 166 -1.34 12.87 -1.78
CA ASP A 166 0.07 12.76 -2.16
C ASP A 166 0.77 11.77 -1.22
N ALA A 167 1.49 10.79 -1.78
CA ALA A 167 2.08 9.71 -1.00
C ALA A 167 3.02 10.20 0.12
N ARG A 168 3.75 11.29 -0.09
CA ARG A 168 4.69 11.84 0.91
C ARG A 168 3.96 12.31 2.17
N GLN A 169 2.89 13.08 1.97
CA GLN A 169 2.09 13.62 3.04
C GLN A 169 1.25 12.51 3.70
N ALA A 170 0.54 11.71 2.89
CA ALA A 170 -0.30 10.64 3.39
C ALA A 170 0.47 9.64 4.27
N ILE A 171 1.71 9.29 3.91
CA ILE A 171 2.55 8.42 4.74
C ILE A 171 2.92 9.10 6.07
N CYS A 172 3.33 10.38 6.05
CA CYS A 172 3.70 11.09 7.27
C CYS A 172 2.50 11.34 8.21
N ASP A 173 1.33 11.58 7.64
CA ASP A 173 0.08 11.74 8.37
C ASP A 173 -0.36 10.42 8.98
N ALA A 174 -0.27 9.32 8.22
CA ALA A 174 -0.55 7.97 8.70
C ALA A 174 0.39 7.56 9.85
N VAL A 175 1.68 7.91 9.77
CA VAL A 175 2.64 7.68 10.88
C VAL A 175 2.11 8.23 12.20
N GLN A 176 1.61 9.47 12.18
CA GLN A 176 1.08 10.12 13.37
C GLN A 176 -0.28 9.53 13.77
N LYS A 177 -1.20 9.44 12.81
CA LYS A 177 -2.59 8.99 13.01
C LYS A 177 -2.67 7.59 13.59
N TYR A 178 -1.82 6.67 13.14
CA TYR A 178 -1.82 5.28 13.59
C TYR A 178 -0.75 4.98 14.65
N THR A 179 -0.07 6.02 15.16
CA THR A 179 0.94 5.90 16.24
C THR A 179 2.07 4.94 15.86
N ILE A 180 2.57 5.08 14.63
CA ILE A 180 3.62 4.23 14.08
C ILE A 180 4.96 4.57 14.75
N SER A 181 5.66 3.53 15.19
CA SER A 181 6.95 3.64 15.89
C SER A 181 8.15 3.33 15.00
N LEU A 182 7.93 2.68 13.85
CA LEU A 182 8.94 2.46 12.81
C LEU A 182 8.25 2.48 11.44
N LEU A 183 8.68 3.41 10.58
CA LEU A 183 8.29 3.43 9.18
C LEU A 183 9.34 2.73 8.33
N VAL A 184 8.94 1.77 7.52
CA VAL A 184 9.80 1.05 6.58
C VAL A 184 9.41 1.38 5.15
N LEU A 185 10.38 1.79 4.33
CA LEU A 185 10.20 2.19 2.94
C LEU A 185 11.22 1.52 2.04
N GLY A 186 10.89 1.37 0.76
CA GLY A 186 11.90 1.09 -0.27
C GLY A 186 12.75 2.32 -0.57
N ASP A 187 13.95 2.09 -1.10
CA ASP A 187 14.82 3.17 -1.57
C ASP A 187 14.33 3.81 -2.86
N HIS A 188 13.58 3.09 -3.70
CA HIS A 188 12.98 3.58 -4.94
C HIS A 188 11.48 3.25 -5.04
N GLY A 189 10.76 4.06 -5.83
CA GLY A 189 9.34 3.84 -6.18
C GLY A 189 9.18 3.61 -7.68
N LEU A 190 8.05 4.05 -8.25
CA LEU A 190 7.73 3.90 -9.69
C LEU A 190 8.70 4.62 -10.67
N GLY A 191 9.60 5.47 -10.18
CA GLY A 191 10.58 6.18 -10.99
C GLY A 191 11.88 5.39 -11.20
N GLN A 192 12.21 5.05 -12.45
CA GLN A 192 13.40 4.28 -12.85
C GLN A 192 14.69 5.12 -12.89
N ILE A 193 15.03 5.84 -11.82
CA ILE A 193 16.32 6.53 -11.78
C ILE A 193 17.39 5.54 -11.31
N LYS A 194 18.21 5.06 -12.24
CA LYS A 194 19.32 4.09 -12.05
C LYS A 194 20.54 4.66 -11.29
N ARG A 195 20.37 5.49 -10.27
CA ARG A 195 21.49 6.01 -9.47
C ARG A 195 21.22 5.82 -7.99
N ALA A 196 22.29 5.78 -7.19
CA ALA A 196 22.35 5.57 -5.74
C ALA A 196 21.64 6.65 -4.88
N LEU A 197 20.55 7.24 -5.37
CA LEU A 197 19.78 8.29 -4.75
C LEU A 197 18.49 7.73 -4.18
N LEU A 198 18.15 8.12 -2.96
CA LEU A 198 16.83 7.87 -2.38
C LEU A 198 15.74 8.47 -3.28
N GLY A 199 14.65 7.73 -3.45
CA GLY A 199 13.44 8.18 -4.13
C GLY A 199 12.81 9.40 -3.43
N SER A 200 11.94 10.11 -4.14
CA SER A 200 11.27 11.31 -3.62
C SER A 200 10.45 11.04 -2.36
N VAL A 201 9.77 9.89 -2.29
CA VAL A 201 8.94 9.50 -1.13
C VAL A 201 9.80 9.17 0.08
N SER A 202 10.81 8.31 -0.08
CA SER A 202 11.71 7.92 1.00
C SER A 202 12.53 9.12 1.52
N THR A 203 13.05 9.95 0.62
CA THR A 203 13.74 11.20 0.99
C THR A 203 12.85 12.11 1.83
N TYR A 204 11.61 12.35 1.38
CA TYR A 204 10.68 13.19 2.12
C TYR A 204 10.34 12.61 3.49
N CYS A 205 10.05 11.31 3.58
CA CYS A 205 9.67 10.68 4.84
C CYS A 205 10.82 10.66 5.84
N VAL A 206 12.06 10.40 5.40
CA VAL A 206 13.26 10.48 6.26
C VAL A 206 13.40 11.86 6.91
N GLN A 207 13.01 12.93 6.19
CA GLN A 207 13.10 14.30 6.69
C GLN A 207 11.90 14.73 7.56
N ASN A 208 10.71 14.16 7.33
CA ASN A 208 9.45 14.71 7.86
C ASN A 208 8.67 13.77 8.79
N ALA A 209 8.88 12.45 8.71
CA ALA A 209 8.15 11.49 9.53
C ALA A 209 8.46 11.68 11.02
N LYS A 210 7.43 11.60 11.86
CA LYS A 210 7.55 11.73 13.32
C LYS A 210 7.95 10.41 14.01
N CYS A 211 8.58 9.49 13.28
CA CYS A 211 9.13 8.24 13.80
C CYS A 211 10.42 7.88 13.05
N PRO A 212 11.26 6.99 13.61
CA PRO A 212 12.38 6.42 12.88
C PRO A 212 11.96 5.84 11.52
N VAL A 213 12.75 6.12 10.49
CA VAL A 213 12.53 5.62 9.13
C VAL A 213 13.66 4.65 8.75
N LEU A 214 13.29 3.43 8.38
CA LEU A 214 14.19 2.43 7.81
C LEU A 214 13.98 2.37 6.30
N VAL A 215 15.03 2.66 5.54
CA VAL A 215 15.01 2.51 4.08
C VAL A 215 15.68 1.20 3.70
N VAL A 216 14.93 0.31 3.08
CA VAL A 216 15.40 -0.98 2.58
C VAL A 216 15.88 -0.80 1.14
N LYS A 217 17.15 -1.17 0.91
CA LYS A 217 17.74 -1.23 -0.43
C LYS A 217 17.64 -2.64 -0.97
N LYS A 218 17.23 -2.78 -2.23
CA LYS A 218 17.34 -4.06 -2.91
C LYS A 218 18.79 -4.30 -3.32
N PRO A 219 19.42 -5.44 -2.99
CA PRO A 219 20.74 -5.77 -3.52
C PRO A 219 20.69 -5.86 -5.06
N GLU A 220 21.73 -5.35 -5.70
CA GLU A 220 21.91 -5.41 -7.17
C GLU A 220 22.03 -6.85 -7.69
#